data_AF-A0A4E0QVM0-F1
#
_entry.id   AF-A0A4E0QVM0-F1
#
_cell.length_a   1.000
_cell.length_b   1.000
_cell.length_c   1.000
_cell.angle_alpha   90.00
_cell.angle_beta   90.00
_cell.angle_gamma   90.00
#
_symmetry.space_group_name_H-M   'P 1'
#
loop_
_entity.id
_entity.type
_entity.pdbx_description
1 polymer ?
#
loop_
_entity_poly.entity_id
_entity_poly.type
_entity_poly.pdbx_seq_one_letter_code
_entity_poly.pdbx_strand_id
1 'polypeptide(L)'
;MNEVHFYKTELGDCPIEQFLNSLSGKQAQKVLWVLQLLGDASVPPAQYFKRLAEDIWEVRVPMGHDIFELLGFMDEQLMVLNHAFQNPTEKNQLQEEVKIAESRKQEYLNRKLLHCQQPISPSGVRGSSS
;
A
#
# COMPACT_ATOMS: atom_id res chain seq x y z
N MET A 1 -5.79 -14.10 -7.06
CA MET A 1 -4.54 -13.35 -7.19
C MET A 1 -4.85 -12.00 -6.59
N ASN A 2 -4.20 -11.68 -5.46
CA ASN A 2 -4.37 -10.40 -4.82
C ASN A 2 -3.38 -9.45 -5.49
N GLU A 3 -3.84 -8.28 -5.91
CA GLU A 3 -2.96 -7.30 -6.52
C GLU A 3 -2.36 -6.44 -5.39
N VAL A 4 -1.05 -6.20 -5.41
CA VAL A 4 -0.35 -5.36 -4.43
C VAL A 4 0.09 -4.08 -5.12
N HIS A 5 -0.42 -2.93 -4.66
CA HIS A 5 -0.10 -1.61 -5.18
C HIS A 5 0.67 -0.79 -4.15
N PHE A 6 1.58 0.04 -4.63
CA PHE A 6 2.23 1.03 -3.80
C PHE A 6 1.55 2.37 -3.98
N TYR A 7 1.09 2.92 -2.86
CA TYR A 7 0.57 4.26 -2.76
C TYR A 7 1.56 5.29 -3.32
N LYS A 8 1.03 6.26 -4.05
CA LYS A 8 1.76 7.46 -4.49
C LYS A 8 1.11 8.72 -3.93
N THR A 9 1.91 9.65 -3.43
CA THR A 9 1.44 10.99 -3.03
C THR A 9 0.93 11.76 -4.25
N GLU A 10 0.30 12.91 -4.03
CA GLU A 10 -0.08 13.84 -5.11
C GLU A 10 1.11 14.28 -5.99
N LEU A 11 2.30 14.39 -5.39
CA LEU A 11 3.53 14.76 -6.09
C LEU A 11 4.19 13.58 -6.82
N GLY A 12 3.65 12.37 -6.67
CA GLY A 12 4.15 11.15 -7.29
C GLY A 12 5.18 10.37 -6.45
N ASP A 13 5.49 10.83 -5.23
CA ASP A 13 6.40 10.12 -4.33
C ASP A 13 5.77 8.80 -3.86
N CYS A 14 6.60 7.76 -3.81
CA CYS A 14 6.19 6.44 -3.36
C CYS A 14 6.94 6.08 -2.05
N PRO A 15 6.29 6.21 -0.88
CA PRO A 15 6.95 5.94 0.41
C PRO A 15 7.49 4.50 0.53
N ILE A 16 6.80 3.52 -0.07
CA ILE A 16 7.23 2.12 -0.08
C ILE A 16 8.50 1.95 -0.91
N GLU A 17 8.55 2.57 -2.09
CA GLU A 17 9.74 2.50 -2.95
C GLU A 17 10.93 3.21 -2.32
N GLN A 18 10.72 4.37 -1.72
CA GLN A 18 11.76 5.07 -0.95
C GLN A 18 12.30 4.21 0.20
N PHE A 19 11.42 3.51 0.91
CA PHE A 19 11.82 2.58 1.96
C PHE A 19 12.64 1.42 1.38
N LEU A 20 12.15 0.74 0.36
CA LEU A 20 12.85 -0.38 -0.29
C LEU A 20 14.24 0.02 -0.82
N ASN A 21 14.36 1.23 -1.37
CA ASN A 21 15.62 1.80 -1.86
C ASN A 21 16.62 2.12 -0.73
N SER A 22 16.15 2.28 0.51
CA SER A 22 17.02 2.48 1.67
C SER A 22 17.56 1.17 2.26
N LEU A 23 16.96 0.03 1.91
CA LEU A 23 17.37 -1.29 2.38
C LEU A 23 18.61 -1.81 1.62
N SER A 24 19.38 -2.69 2.26
CA SER A 24 20.39 -3.47 1.53
C SER A 24 19.73 -4.41 0.51
N GLY A 25 20.47 -4.79 -0.54
CA GLY A 25 19.92 -5.67 -1.59
C GLY A 25 19.33 -6.99 -1.07
N LYS A 26 19.91 -7.58 -0.02
CA LYS A 26 19.37 -8.79 0.62
C LYS A 26 18.07 -8.53 1.37
N GLN A 27 17.97 -7.40 2.07
CA GLN A 27 16.77 -7.00 2.80
C GLN A 27 15.64 -6.67 1.82
N ALA A 28 15.91 -5.83 0.81
CA ALA A 28 14.95 -5.51 -0.25
C ALA A 28 14.43 -6.76 -0.96
N GLN A 29 15.32 -7.70 -1.31
CA GLN A 29 14.94 -8.97 -1.92
C GLN A 29 14.01 -9.78 -1.02
N LYS A 30 14.28 -9.84 0.29
CA LYS A 30 13.42 -10.57 1.23
C LYS A 30 12.04 -9.92 1.36
N VAL A 31 11.97 -8.59 1.43
CA VAL A 31 10.70 -7.85 1.49
C VAL A 31 9.89 -8.09 0.22
N LEU A 32 10.49 -7.89 -0.96
CA LEU A 32 9.83 -8.11 -2.25
C LEU A 32 9.32 -9.54 -2.41
N TRP A 33 10.09 -10.54 -1.97
CA TRP A 33 9.65 -11.93 -1.98
C TRP A 33 8.41 -12.17 -1.11
N VAL A 34 8.33 -11.54 0.07
CA VAL A 34 7.11 -11.62 0.89
C VAL A 34 5.93 -10.95 0.18
N LEU A 35 6.14 -9.77 -0.43
CA LEU A 35 5.07 -9.09 -1.17
C LEU A 35 4.53 -9.92 -2.34
N GLN A 36 5.42 -10.62 -3.07
CA GLN A 36 5.02 -11.58 -4.11
C GLN A 36 4.18 -12.73 -3.53
N LEU A 37 4.64 -13.31 -2.41
CA LEU A 37 3.89 -14.36 -1.72
C LEU A 37 2.48 -13.92 -1.31
N LEU A 38 2.30 -12.66 -0.88
CA LEU A 38 0.99 -12.11 -0.53
C LEU A 38 0.07 -11.95 -1.76
N GLY A 39 0.64 -11.60 -2.92
CA GLY A 39 -0.11 -11.47 -4.17
C GLY A 39 -0.54 -12.81 -4.77
N ASP A 40 0.32 -13.83 -4.64
CA ASP A 40 0.07 -15.16 -5.20
C ASP A 40 -0.85 -16.02 -4.32
N ALA A 41 -0.79 -15.86 -3.00
CA ALA A 41 -1.57 -16.67 -2.07
C ALA A 41 -3.07 -16.32 -2.10
N SER A 42 -3.93 -17.33 -2.15
CA SER A 42 -5.37 -17.14 -1.94
C SER A 42 -5.68 -16.69 -0.51
N VAL A 43 -4.91 -17.18 0.46
CA VAL A 43 -4.96 -16.79 1.87
C VAL A 43 -3.53 -16.54 2.34
N PRO A 44 -3.13 -15.28 2.58
CA PRO A 44 -1.82 -14.94 3.10
C PRO A 44 -1.52 -15.64 4.44
N PRO A 45 -0.27 -16.11 4.67
CA PRO A 45 0.13 -16.62 5.98
C PRO A 45 0.02 -15.54 7.07
N ALA A 46 -0.66 -15.86 8.17
CA ALA A 46 -0.89 -14.93 9.29
C ALA A 46 0.40 -14.41 9.96
N GLN A 47 1.52 -15.13 9.77
CA GLN A 47 2.83 -14.70 10.26
C GLN A 47 3.39 -13.47 9.50
N TYR A 48 2.93 -13.27 8.26
CA TYR A 48 3.36 -12.19 7.39
C TYR A 48 2.29 -11.13 7.22
N PHE A 49 1.01 -11.48 7.37
CA PHE A 49 -0.09 -10.57 7.11
C PHE A 49 -1.10 -10.59 8.25
N LYS A 50 -1.30 -9.44 8.88
CA LYS A 50 -2.17 -9.32 10.06
C LYS A 50 -2.94 -8.02 10.03
N ARG A 51 -4.18 -8.05 10.50
CA ARG A 51 -4.96 -6.83 10.74
C ARG A 51 -4.48 -6.15 12.02
N LEU A 52 -4.10 -4.87 11.92
CA LEU A 52 -3.56 -4.09 13.03
C LEU A 52 -4.61 -3.14 13.63
N ALA A 53 -5.39 -2.47 12.78
CA ALA A 53 -6.52 -1.62 13.16
C ALA A 53 -7.76 -1.99 12.33
N GLU A 54 -8.86 -1.22 12.41
CA GLU A 54 -10.10 -1.52 11.69
C GLU A 54 -9.86 -1.71 10.19
N ASP A 55 -9.05 -0.82 9.61
CA ASP A 55 -8.80 -0.73 8.18
C ASP A 55 -7.33 -0.80 7.77
N ILE A 56 -6.43 -0.94 8.76
CA ILE A 56 -5.00 -1.01 8.52
C ILE A 56 -4.52 -2.44 8.69
N TRP A 57 -3.83 -2.91 7.67
CA TRP A 57 -3.17 -4.19 7.60
C TRP A 57 -1.65 -4.01 7.69
N GLU A 58 -1.01 -4.97 8.32
CA GLU A 58 0.42 -5.05 8.53
C GLU A 58 0.99 -6.21 7.72
N VAL A 59 2.06 -5.93 6.98
CA VAL A 59 2.98 -6.90 6.42
C VAL A 59 4.25 -6.94 7.25
N ARG A 60 4.48 -8.04 7.95
CA ARG A 60 5.64 -8.23 8.81
C ARG A 60 6.68 -9.11 8.14
N VAL A 61 7.91 -8.63 8.00
CA VAL A 61 9.01 -9.35 7.37
C VAL A 61 10.19 -9.47 8.35
N PRO A 62 10.27 -10.56 9.13
CA PRO A 62 11.40 -10.79 10.02
C PRO A 62 12.64 -11.25 9.23
N MET A 63 13.80 -10.67 9.53
CA MET A 63 15.10 -11.03 8.94
C MET A 63 16.22 -10.86 9.97
N GLY A 64 16.63 -11.96 10.61
CA GLY A 64 17.66 -11.92 11.65
C GLY A 64 17.17 -11.13 12.87
N HIS A 65 17.85 -10.02 13.16
CA HIS A 65 17.46 -9.09 14.23
C HIS A 65 16.53 -7.97 13.75
N ASP A 66 16.43 -7.76 12.45
CA ASP A 66 15.58 -6.73 11.86
C ASP A 66 14.15 -7.25 11.64
N ILE A 67 13.19 -6.36 11.76
CA ILE A 67 11.80 -6.59 11.36
C ILE A 67 11.40 -5.43 10.46
N PHE A 68 10.97 -5.72 9.24
CA PHE A 68 10.42 -4.71 8.34
C PHE A 68 8.90 -4.81 8.38
N GLU A 69 8.25 -3.72 8.71
CA GLU A 69 6.80 -3.66 8.82
C GLU A 69 6.28 -2.67 7.78
N LEU A 70 5.44 -3.16 6.88
CA LEU A 70 4.77 -2.35 5.87
C LEU A 70 3.29 -2.27 6.23
N LEU A 71 2.75 -1.07 6.25
CA LEU A 71 1.35 -0.82 6.51
C LEU A 71 0.61 -0.53 5.21
N GLY A 72 -0.64 -0.94 5.17
CA GLY A 72 -1.52 -0.72 4.04
C GLY A 72 -2.99 -0.93 4.39
N PHE A 73 -3.84 -0.85 3.38
CA PHE A 73 -5.27 -1.08 3.50
C PHE A 73 -5.79 -1.84 2.27
N MET A 74 -6.99 -2.40 2.39
CA MET A 74 -7.67 -3.06 1.28
C MET A 74 -8.61 -2.07 0.59
N ASP A 75 -8.53 -2.01 -0.74
CA ASP A 75 -9.46 -1.33 -1.64
C ASP A 75 -10.06 -2.39 -2.57
N GLU A 76 -11.24 -2.91 -2.22
CA GLU A 76 -11.83 -4.10 -2.87
C GLU A 76 -10.90 -5.32 -2.80
N GLN A 77 -10.42 -5.84 -3.95
CA GLN A 77 -9.44 -6.95 -4.00
C GLN A 77 -7.98 -6.46 -4.13
N LEU A 78 -7.74 -5.15 -4.00
CA LEU A 78 -6.43 -4.54 -4.10
C LEU A 78 -5.85 -4.25 -2.72
N MET A 79 -4.62 -4.69 -2.48
CA MET A 79 -3.85 -4.33 -1.29
C MET A 79 -2.99 -3.11 -1.60
N VAL A 80 -3.25 -1.97 -0.94
CA VAL A 80 -2.49 -0.73 -1.12
C VAL A 80 -1.54 -0.54 0.05
N LEU A 81 -0.24 -0.71 -0.18
CA LEU A 81 0.82 -0.42 0.79
C LEU A 81 1.18 1.06 0.74
N ASN A 82 1.16 1.72 1.90
CA ASN A 82 1.27 3.18 1.96
C ASN A 82 2.26 3.72 2.99
N HIS A 83 2.78 2.88 3.86
CA HIS A 83 3.80 3.27 4.84
C HIS A 83 4.69 2.07 5.19
N ALA A 84 5.95 2.30 5.55
CA ALA A 84 6.89 1.23 5.90
C ALA A 84 7.99 1.73 6.83
N PHE A 85 8.43 0.87 7.75
CA PHE A 85 9.49 1.15 8.71
C PHE A 85 10.27 -0.12 9.09
N GLN A 86 11.45 0.07 9.68
CA GLN A 86 12.33 -1.01 10.16
C GLN A 86 12.45 -0.94 11.70
N ASN A 87 12.51 -2.14 12.31
CA ASN A 87 12.65 -2.43 13.73
C ASN A 87 11.36 -2.32 14.55
N PRO A 88 11.24 -3.09 15.65
CA PRO A 88 10.09 -2.99 16.53
C PRO A 88 9.99 -1.56 17.06
N THR A 89 8.93 -0.88 16.66
CA THR A 89 8.54 0.40 17.25
C THR A 89 7.98 0.12 18.64
N GLU A 90 8.46 0.86 19.63
CA GLU A 90 7.77 0.94 20.94
C GLU A 90 6.29 1.26 20.70
N LYS A 91 5.39 0.80 21.60
CA LYS A 91 3.93 0.92 21.38
C LYS A 91 3.47 2.33 20.98
N ASN A 92 4.11 3.36 21.53
CA ASN A 92 3.82 4.76 21.20
C ASN A 92 4.22 5.14 19.78
N GLN A 93 5.34 4.63 19.28
CA GLN A 93 5.82 4.89 17.93
C GLN A 93 4.94 4.18 16.91
N LEU A 94 4.52 2.94 17.19
CA LEU A 94 3.60 2.20 16.32
C LEU A 94 2.29 2.96 16.10
N GLN A 95 1.78 3.66 17.13
CA GLN A 95 0.58 4.50 16.98
C GLN A 95 0.80 5.67 16.00
N GLU A 96 1.98 6.28 15.99
CA GLU A 96 2.30 7.35 15.04
C GLU A 96 2.43 6.80 13.61
N GLU A 97 3.06 5.64 13.42
CA GLU A 97 3.15 5.00 12.10
C GLU A 97 1.76 4.61 11.56
N VAL A 98 0.87 4.13 12.43
CA VAL A 98 -0.52 3.84 12.07
C VAL A 98 -1.27 5.11 11.67
N LYS A 99 -1.12 6.22 12.40
CA LYS A 99 -1.74 7.51 12.03
C LYS A 99 -1.26 8.01 10.67
N ILE A 100 0.03 7.84 10.35
CA ILE A 100 0.57 8.20 9.03
C ILE A 100 -0.08 7.33 7.94
N ALA A 101 -0.19 6.02 8.17
CA ALA A 101 -0.87 5.10 7.26
C ALA A 101 -2.36 5.46 7.07
N GLU A 102 -3.07 5.81 8.14
CA GLU A 102 -4.47 6.25 8.08
C GLU A 102 -4.62 7.55 7.28
N SER A 103 -3.76 8.55 7.54
CA SER A 103 -3.77 9.82 6.81
C SER A 103 -3.57 9.62 5.31
N ARG A 104 -2.59 8.80 4.91
CA ARG A 104 -2.33 8.47 3.49
C ARG A 104 -3.47 7.67 2.86
N LYS A 105 -4.13 6.79 3.62
CA LYS A 105 -5.36 6.10 3.16
C LYS A 105 -6.45 7.11 2.84
N GLN A 106 -6.73 8.06 3.73
CA GLN A 106 -7.76 9.08 3.51
C GLN A 106 -7.44 9.93 2.28
N GLU A 107 -6.18 10.33 2.10
CA GLU A 107 -5.73 11.05 0.90
C GLU A 107 -5.99 10.24 -0.39
N TYR A 108 -5.64 8.95 -0.40
CA TYR A 108 -5.90 8.07 -1.54
C TYR A 108 -7.39 7.95 -1.87
N LEU A 109 -8.23 7.69 -0.86
CA LEU A 109 -9.67 7.52 -1.06
C LEU A 109 -10.33 8.82 -1.55
N ASN A 110 -9.95 9.97 -0.99
CA ASN A 110 -10.44 11.26 -1.43
C ASN A 110 -10.10 11.53 -2.90
N ARG A 111 -8.88 11.20 -3.32
CA ARG A 111 -8.47 11.33 -4.74
C ARG A 111 -9.28 10.40 -5.65
N LYS A 112 -9.53 9.15 -5.24
CA LYS A 112 -10.37 8.21 -6.00
C LYS A 112 -11.81 8.75 -6.16
N LEU A 113 -12.37 9.32 -5.10
CA LEU A 113 -13.70 9.93 -5.13
C LEU A 113 -13.77 11.17 -6.05
N LEU A 114 -12.77 12.05 -6.01
CA LEU A 114 -12.70 13.24 -6.88
C LEU A 114 -12.60 12.88 -8.37
N HIS A 115 -11.87 11.82 -8.71
CA HIS A 115 -11.77 11.33 -10.09
C HIS A 115 -13.06 10.63 -10.55
N CYS A 116 -13.79 9.98 -9.65
CA CYS A 116 -15.08 9.35 -9.94
C CYS A 116 -16.21 10.37 -10.22
N GLN A 117 -16.06 11.62 -9.74
CA GLN A 117 -17.03 12.70 -9.96
C GLN A 117 -16.84 13.47 -11.27
N GLN A 118 -15.88 13.09 -12.13
CA GLN A 118 -15.78 13.68 -13.47
C GLN A 118 -16.83 13.03 -14.38
N PRO A 119 -17.90 13.74 -14.82
CA PRO A 119 -18.81 13.19 -15.80
C PRO A 119 -18.04 12.94 -17.09
N ILE A 120 -18.09 11.70 -17.58
CA ILE A 120 -17.75 11.34 -18.96
C ILE A 120 -18.48 12.34 -19.87
N SER A 121 -17.74 13.27 -20.44
CA SER A 121 -18.30 14.21 -21.41
C SER A 121 -18.57 13.42 -22.69
N PRO A 122 -19.82 13.34 -23.18
CA PRO A 122 -20.07 12.71 -24.47
C PRO A 122 -19.57 13.69 -25.53
N SER A 123 -18.37 13.42 -26.04
CA SER A 123 -17.79 14.14 -27.17
C SER A 123 -18.64 13.90 -28.42
N GLY A 124 -19.64 14.77 -28.60
CA GLY A 124 -20.07 15.33 -29.88
C GLY A 124 -20.31 14.38 -31.03
N VAL A 125 -21.59 14.05 -31.23
CA VAL A 125 -22.14 13.71 -32.54
C VAL A 125 -21.74 14.79 -33.56
N ARG A 126 -21.16 14.39 -34.69
CA ARG A 126 -21.28 15.17 -35.92
C ARG A 126 -21.58 14.21 -37.06
N GLY A 127 -22.85 14.17 -37.43
CA GLY A 127 -23.30 13.59 -38.67
C GLY A 127 -22.60 14.27 -39.85
N SER A 128 -22.36 13.51 -40.89
CA SER A 128 -22.08 14.04 -42.22
C SER A 128 -22.80 13.12 -43.18
N SER A 129 -24.05 13.47 -43.46
CA SER A 129 -24.76 13.05 -44.65
C SER A 129 -23.96 13.53 -45.86
N SER A 130 -23.67 12.64 -46.80
CA SER A 130 -23.55 12.89 -48.25
C SER A 130 -23.61 11.55 -48.97
#